data_AF-F9EQD8-F1
#
_entry.id   AF-F9EQD8-F1
#
_cell.length_a   1.000
_cell.length_b   1.000
_cell.length_c   1.000
_cell.angle_alpha   90.00
_cell.angle_beta   90.00
_cell.angle_gamma   90.00
#
_symmetry.space_group_name_H-M   'P 1'
#
loop_
_entity.id
_entity.type
_entity.pdbx_description
1 polymer ?
#
loop_
_entity_poly.entity_id
_entity_poly.type
_entity_poly.pdbx_seq_one_letter_code
_entity_poly.pdbx_strand_id
1 'polypeptide(L)'
;GRQDKKVAEDETNKEKGLESLGRPANDYVKNKLGDKSSNIQLTTDGIDLTNADVGEKVGDKSNEGYKLFRYDLRLGINEDSIGTRDLKFTDKPYTEKEIQDTIDKTYGKGHYKIDWNKYTKDAEYREQTNYYFYQAKFFVKVKTIDKIGKGYIEITRDNGEKLKLTEIPAKEAIYHNIEKINGEWYFIFDKKIRYKKFVNEDGYELILDQNNKPVYDPVVVGTYNFHTYESMVKNPIDFVSHGKDINLWKKYGTGPNDPTTKEEREKIGDLFLGYKIQNNYDEIRNELKARKKDKASLNELTEILEKIETEKMVKKALKRVKEIEEY
;
A
#
# COMPACT_ATOMS: atom_id res chain seq x y z
N GLY A 1 -31.20 47.06 -24.73
CA GLY A 1 -29.79 47.47 -24.82
C GLY A 1 -29.11 47.26 -23.49
N ARG A 2 -28.03 46.47 -23.47
CA ARG A 2 -26.91 46.62 -22.54
C ARG A 2 -25.74 45.82 -23.11
N GLN A 3 -24.65 46.54 -23.34
CA GLN A 3 -23.33 46.05 -23.73
C GLN A 3 -22.60 45.48 -22.51
N ASP A 4 -21.81 44.44 -22.79
CA ASP A 4 -20.48 44.08 -22.27
C ASP A 4 -19.96 44.70 -20.96
N LYS A 5 -19.49 43.82 -20.06
CA LYS A 5 -18.08 43.81 -19.61
C LYS A 5 -17.74 42.58 -18.76
N LYS A 6 -16.75 41.82 -19.27
CA LYS A 6 -15.69 41.06 -18.59
C LYS A 6 -15.96 40.60 -17.15
N VAL A 7 -16.31 39.33 -17.01
CA VAL A 7 -16.04 38.52 -15.79
C VAL A 7 -14.66 37.87 -15.98
N ALA A 8 -13.63 38.70 -15.96
CA ALA A 8 -12.24 38.26 -16.01
C ALA A 8 -11.47 39.14 -15.04
N GLU A 9 -11.60 38.82 -13.74
CA GLU A 9 -10.74 39.24 -12.61
C GLU A 9 -11.39 38.83 -11.27
N ASP A 10 -11.74 37.55 -11.11
CA ASP A 10 -11.98 36.99 -9.77
C ASP A 10 -11.00 35.83 -9.52
N GLU A 11 -9.90 36.14 -8.84
CA GLU A 11 -8.89 35.18 -8.39
C GLU A 11 -9.20 34.60 -7.00
N THR A 12 -10.41 34.80 -6.45
CA THR A 12 -10.70 34.39 -5.06
C THR A 12 -11.21 32.96 -4.88
N ASN A 13 -11.49 32.22 -5.96
CA ASN A 13 -11.86 30.80 -5.86
C ASN A 13 -10.66 29.84 -6.09
N LYS A 14 -9.83 29.70 -5.06
CA LYS A 14 -8.91 28.55 -4.87
C LYS A 14 -9.49 27.50 -3.91
N GLU A 15 -10.82 27.33 -3.87
CA GLU A 15 -11.44 26.21 -3.16
C GLU A 15 -11.26 24.91 -3.99
N LYS A 16 -10.13 24.23 -3.79
CA LYS A 16 -10.03 22.78 -4.04
C LYS A 16 -10.71 22.05 -2.87
N GLY A 17 -12.04 22.04 -2.83
CA GLY A 17 -12.85 21.13 -2.03
C GLY A 17 -13.05 19.83 -2.81
N LEU A 18 -12.62 18.68 -2.28
CA LEU A 18 -13.48 17.81 -1.46
C LEU A 18 -14.70 17.32 -2.23
N GLU A 19 -14.55 16.25 -3.03
CA GLU A 19 -15.50 15.13 -3.11
C GLU A 19 -14.76 13.87 -3.61
N SER A 20 -14.37 13.01 -2.67
CA SER A 20 -14.30 11.57 -2.88
C SER A 20 -14.80 10.93 -1.59
N LEU A 21 -16.08 11.22 -1.30
CA LEU A 21 -16.88 10.41 -0.40
C LEU A 21 -17.22 9.13 -1.18
N GLY A 22 -16.97 7.99 -0.55
CA GLY A 22 -17.24 6.68 -1.13
C GLY A 22 -18.61 6.61 -1.77
N ARG A 23 -18.64 6.30 -3.07
CA ARG A 23 -19.76 5.58 -3.66
C ARG A 23 -19.33 4.11 -3.74
N PRO A 24 -20.12 3.16 -3.25
CA PRO A 24 -19.94 1.76 -3.62
C PRO A 24 -19.88 1.72 -5.14
N ALA A 25 -18.94 0.96 -5.71
CA ALA A 25 -19.04 0.58 -7.11
C ALA A 25 -20.43 -0.02 -7.31
N ASN A 26 -21.30 0.78 -7.92
CA ASN A 26 -22.74 0.60 -7.96
C ASN A 26 -23.02 -0.78 -8.58
N ASP A 27 -23.73 -1.67 -7.87
CA ASP A 27 -24.21 -2.94 -8.44
C ASP A 27 -25.05 -2.70 -9.72
N TYR A 28 -25.51 -1.47 -9.94
CA TYR A 28 -26.11 -0.98 -11.17
C TYR A 28 -25.18 -1.07 -12.41
N VAL A 29 -23.87 -0.86 -12.27
CA VAL A 29 -22.90 -0.92 -13.39
C VAL A 29 -22.55 -2.36 -13.72
N LYS A 30 -22.40 -3.22 -12.70
CA LYS A 30 -22.20 -4.68 -12.90
C LYS A 30 -23.42 -5.34 -13.55
N ASN A 31 -24.63 -4.98 -13.14
CA ASN A 31 -25.84 -5.58 -13.69
C ASN A 31 -26.19 -5.10 -15.11
N LYS A 32 -25.68 -3.92 -15.55
CA LYS A 32 -25.92 -3.42 -16.92
C LYS A 32 -24.84 -3.80 -17.92
N LEU A 33 -23.65 -4.23 -17.44
CA LEU A 33 -22.55 -4.73 -18.27
C LEU A 33 -22.50 -6.27 -18.36
N GLY A 34 -23.30 -6.97 -17.54
CA GLY A 34 -23.35 -8.43 -17.49
C GLY A 34 -24.16 -9.09 -18.61
N ASP A 35 -25.08 -8.35 -19.24
CA ASP A 35 -25.89 -8.88 -20.33
C ASP A 35 -25.18 -8.65 -21.68
N LYS A 36 -24.67 -9.74 -22.25
CA LYS A 36 -24.08 -9.82 -23.59
C LYS A 36 -25.14 -9.68 -24.71
N SER A 37 -26.00 -8.65 -24.67
CA SER A 37 -27.03 -8.52 -25.71
C SER A 37 -27.50 -7.11 -26.07
N SER A 38 -26.74 -6.05 -25.77
CA SER A 38 -27.18 -4.71 -26.18
C SER A 38 -26.09 -3.96 -26.94
N ASN A 39 -26.37 -3.69 -28.22
CA ASN A 39 -25.67 -2.75 -29.11
C ASN A 39 -25.81 -1.30 -28.60
N ILE A 40 -25.39 -1.03 -27.37
CA ILE A 40 -25.39 0.33 -26.82
C ILE A 40 -24.14 1.02 -27.35
N GLN A 41 -24.34 1.91 -28.32
CA GLN A 41 -23.34 2.88 -28.73
C GLN A 41 -22.94 3.71 -27.51
N LEU A 42 -21.66 3.62 -27.15
CA LEU A 42 -21.03 4.44 -26.12
C LEU A 42 -20.84 5.84 -26.69
N THR A 43 -21.74 6.77 -26.40
CA THR A 43 -21.48 8.20 -26.56
C THR A 43 -21.54 8.85 -25.18
N THR A 44 -20.38 9.18 -24.64
CA THR A 44 -20.26 10.22 -23.62
C THR A 44 -19.90 11.50 -24.39
N ASP A 45 -20.74 12.52 -24.31
CA ASP A 45 -20.52 13.86 -24.87
C ASP A 45 -20.16 13.94 -26.38
N GLY A 46 -20.66 13.01 -27.20
CA GLY A 46 -20.50 13.07 -28.66
C GLY A 46 -19.08 12.74 -29.17
N ILE A 47 -18.22 12.16 -28.34
CA ILE A 47 -16.91 11.66 -28.75
C ILE A 47 -17.06 10.20 -29.20
N ASP A 48 -16.81 9.93 -30.48
CA ASP A 48 -16.74 8.57 -31.03
C ASP A 48 -15.43 7.89 -30.56
N LEU A 49 -15.57 6.92 -29.67
CA LEU A 49 -14.47 6.15 -29.10
C LEU A 49 -14.26 4.78 -29.77
N THR A 50 -15.00 4.47 -30.85
CA THR A 50 -14.94 3.14 -31.48
C THR A 50 -13.57 2.79 -32.07
N ASN A 51 -12.74 3.81 -32.34
CA ASN A 51 -11.36 3.68 -32.82
C ASN A 51 -10.33 4.38 -31.92
N ALA A 52 -10.72 4.77 -30.70
CA ALA A 52 -9.76 5.31 -29.75
C ALA A 52 -8.85 4.17 -29.29
N ASP A 53 -7.55 4.29 -29.56
CA ASP A 53 -6.53 3.50 -28.89
C ASP A 53 -6.53 3.90 -27.41
N VAL A 54 -7.43 3.27 -26.65
CA VAL A 54 -7.35 3.21 -25.19
C VAL A 54 -6.15 2.32 -24.90
N GLY A 55 -4.95 2.92 -24.98
CA GLY A 55 -3.69 2.24 -24.76
C GLY A 55 -3.73 1.31 -23.55
N GLU A 56 -2.83 0.33 -23.55
CA GLU A 56 -2.71 -0.76 -22.57
C GLU A 56 -3.30 -0.37 -21.20
N LYS A 57 -4.30 -1.14 -20.71
CA LYS A 57 -5.01 -0.84 -19.46
C LYS A 57 -3.99 -0.62 -18.34
N VAL A 58 -3.69 0.65 -18.06
CA VAL A 58 -2.74 1.06 -17.02
C VAL A 58 -3.35 0.71 -15.67
N GLY A 59 -2.90 -0.39 -15.10
CA GLY A 59 -3.36 -0.92 -13.83
C GLY A 59 -2.43 -2.02 -13.35
N ASP A 60 -2.32 -2.17 -12.04
CA ASP A 60 -1.38 -3.06 -11.37
C ASP A 60 -1.32 -4.47 -11.99
N LYS A 61 -0.10 -4.95 -12.23
CA LYS A 61 0.15 -6.30 -12.70
C LYS A 61 0.28 -7.23 -11.51
N SER A 62 -0.61 -8.23 -11.44
CA SER A 62 -0.44 -9.34 -10.48
C SER A 62 0.86 -10.06 -10.75
N ASN A 63 1.72 -10.14 -9.73
CA ASN A 63 2.98 -10.86 -9.85
C ASN A 63 2.82 -12.37 -9.58
N GLU A 64 3.92 -13.11 -9.79
CA GLU A 64 4.00 -14.56 -9.57
C GLU A 64 3.47 -14.97 -8.19
N GLY A 65 3.84 -14.20 -7.16
CA GLY A 65 3.40 -14.45 -5.80
C GLY A 65 1.88 -14.42 -5.69
N TYR A 66 1.22 -13.43 -6.29
CA TYR A 66 -0.23 -13.27 -6.19
C TYR A 66 -1.00 -14.45 -6.78
N LYS A 67 -0.50 -14.97 -7.90
CA LYS A 67 -1.13 -16.07 -8.63
C LYS A 67 -0.87 -17.41 -7.95
N LEU A 68 0.31 -17.59 -7.36
CA LEU A 68 0.79 -18.90 -6.91
C LEU A 68 0.78 -19.11 -5.38
N PHE A 69 0.65 -18.09 -4.53
CA PHE A 69 0.85 -18.23 -3.07
C PHE A 69 -0.06 -19.24 -2.35
N ARG A 70 -1.16 -19.72 -2.96
CA ARG A 70 -2.03 -20.75 -2.38
C ARG A 70 -1.77 -22.16 -2.88
N TYR A 71 -0.97 -22.29 -3.94
CA TYR A 71 -0.69 -23.56 -4.59
C TYR A 71 0.59 -24.20 -4.06
N ASP A 72 0.75 -25.49 -4.32
CA ASP A 72 2.02 -26.17 -4.07
C ASP A 72 3.04 -25.71 -5.12
N LEU A 73 4.02 -24.92 -4.68
CA LEU A 73 5.05 -24.33 -5.55
C LEU A 73 5.95 -25.40 -6.20
N ARG A 74 5.97 -26.63 -5.64
CA ARG A 74 6.75 -27.76 -6.15
C ARG A 74 6.12 -28.43 -7.37
N LEU A 75 4.88 -28.09 -7.70
CA LEU A 75 4.22 -28.57 -8.91
C LEU A 75 4.64 -27.77 -10.15
N GLY A 76 5.26 -26.60 -9.98
CA GLY A 76 5.68 -25.76 -11.10
C GLY A 76 4.52 -25.23 -11.92
N ILE A 77 3.39 -24.89 -11.30
CA ILE A 77 2.21 -24.39 -12.02
C ILE A 77 2.55 -23.12 -12.79
N ASN A 78 2.17 -23.06 -14.07
CA ASN A 78 2.28 -21.86 -14.88
C ASN A 78 1.25 -20.83 -14.40
N GLU A 79 1.75 -19.68 -13.96
CA GLU A 79 0.93 -18.60 -13.42
C GLU A 79 -0.15 -18.10 -14.40
N ASP A 80 0.09 -18.16 -15.70
CA ASP A 80 -0.85 -17.70 -16.75
C ASP A 80 -2.04 -18.67 -16.93
N SER A 81 -1.94 -19.88 -16.40
CA SER A 81 -3.04 -20.85 -16.40
C SER A 81 -3.99 -20.71 -15.20
N ILE A 82 -3.62 -19.90 -14.20
CA ILE A 82 -4.44 -19.69 -13.01
C ILE A 82 -5.74 -18.95 -13.40
N GLY A 83 -6.88 -19.54 -13.03
CA GLY A 83 -8.21 -19.01 -13.37
C GLY A 83 -8.77 -19.51 -14.70
N THR A 84 -8.00 -20.31 -15.45
CA THR A 84 -8.49 -21.06 -16.60
C THR A 84 -9.08 -22.41 -16.18
N ARG A 85 -9.77 -23.09 -17.10
CA ARG A 85 -10.33 -24.43 -16.84
C ARG A 85 -9.24 -25.50 -16.66
N ASP A 86 -8.09 -25.31 -17.31
CA ASP A 86 -7.01 -26.31 -17.39
C ASP A 86 -5.70 -25.71 -16.88
N LEU A 87 -5.23 -26.18 -15.72
CA LEU A 87 -3.93 -25.80 -15.19
C LEU A 87 -2.81 -26.34 -16.08
N LYS A 88 -1.84 -25.47 -16.39
CA LYS A 88 -0.62 -25.82 -17.10
C LYS A 88 0.53 -25.85 -16.10
N PHE A 89 1.51 -26.69 -16.38
CA PHE A 89 2.72 -26.82 -15.58
C PHE A 89 3.93 -26.35 -16.39
N THR A 90 4.96 -25.92 -15.67
CA THR A 90 6.25 -25.48 -16.17
C THR A 90 7.30 -26.51 -15.80
N ASP A 91 8.38 -26.57 -16.57
CA ASP A 91 9.51 -27.45 -16.27
C ASP A 91 10.45 -26.90 -15.18
N LYS A 92 10.03 -25.82 -14.48
CA LYS A 92 10.83 -25.12 -13.47
C LYS A 92 10.09 -25.00 -12.12
N PRO A 93 9.71 -26.12 -11.48
CA PRO A 93 9.14 -26.08 -10.14
C PRO A 93 10.16 -25.58 -9.12
N TYR A 94 9.68 -24.96 -8.05
CA TYR A 94 10.54 -24.69 -6.89
C TYR A 94 10.83 -25.98 -6.15
N THR A 95 12.10 -26.20 -5.83
CA THR A 95 12.51 -27.29 -4.95
C THR A 95 12.31 -26.93 -3.49
N GLU A 96 12.12 -27.94 -2.63
CA GLU A 96 12.07 -27.76 -1.17
C GLU A 96 13.30 -27.01 -0.65
N LYS A 97 14.47 -27.31 -1.23
CA LYS A 97 15.73 -26.66 -0.90
C LYS A 97 15.73 -25.17 -1.25
N GLU A 98 15.29 -24.80 -2.45
CA GLU A 98 15.24 -23.38 -2.86
C GLU A 98 14.31 -22.55 -1.97
N ILE A 99 13.14 -23.10 -1.63
CA ILE A 99 12.18 -22.39 -0.77
C ILE A 99 12.78 -22.20 0.64
N GLN A 100 13.32 -23.27 1.24
CA GLN A 100 13.91 -23.21 2.57
C GLN A 100 15.15 -22.29 2.59
N ASP A 101 16.07 -22.42 1.64
CA ASP A 101 17.28 -21.61 1.56
C ASP A 101 16.96 -20.13 1.35
N THR A 102 15.91 -19.80 0.59
CA THR A 102 15.46 -18.41 0.38
C THR A 102 14.94 -17.79 1.67
N ILE A 103 14.08 -18.52 2.40
CA ILE A 103 13.56 -18.09 3.71
C ILE A 103 14.72 -17.93 4.72
N ASP A 104 15.61 -18.92 4.81
CA ASP A 104 16.76 -18.89 5.73
C ASP A 104 17.73 -17.74 5.39
N LYS A 105 17.95 -17.44 4.10
CA LYS A 105 18.81 -16.33 3.67
C LYS A 105 18.27 -14.99 4.16
N THR A 106 16.95 -14.79 4.16
CA THR A 106 16.34 -13.51 4.53
C THR A 106 16.13 -13.39 6.04
N TYR A 107 15.52 -14.41 6.66
CA TYR A 107 15.09 -14.35 8.06
C TYR A 107 16.06 -14.98 9.05
N GLY A 108 17.08 -15.68 8.56
CA GLY A 108 18.05 -16.41 9.37
C GLY A 108 17.68 -17.89 9.50
N LYS A 109 18.72 -18.74 9.48
CA LYS A 109 18.57 -20.19 9.53
C LYS A 109 17.86 -20.63 10.81
N GLY A 110 16.82 -21.44 10.65
CA GLY A 110 16.08 -22.03 11.77
C GLY A 110 14.95 -21.18 12.36
N HIS A 111 14.78 -19.93 11.90
CA HIS A 111 13.62 -19.11 12.28
C HIS A 111 12.30 -19.67 11.73
N TYR A 112 12.34 -20.37 10.58
CA TYR A 112 11.18 -21.04 10.01
C TYR A 112 11.60 -22.33 9.32
N LYS A 113 11.46 -23.46 10.02
CA LYS A 113 11.69 -24.78 9.46
C LYS A 113 10.40 -25.29 8.82
N ILE A 114 10.42 -25.50 7.51
CA ILE A 114 9.24 -25.96 6.78
C ILE A 114 8.97 -27.43 7.10
N ASP A 115 7.75 -27.73 7.55
CA ASP A 115 7.21 -29.08 7.62
C ASP A 115 6.54 -29.41 6.28
N TRP A 116 7.23 -30.13 5.41
CA TRP A 116 6.75 -30.48 4.07
C TRP A 116 5.52 -31.40 4.08
N ASN A 117 5.35 -32.21 5.12
CA ASN A 117 4.15 -33.02 5.29
C ASN A 117 2.94 -32.12 5.60
N LYS A 118 3.13 -31.14 6.48
CA LYS A 118 2.12 -30.13 6.79
C LYS A 118 1.84 -29.23 5.58
N TYR A 119 2.87 -28.73 4.91
CA TYR A 119 2.77 -27.92 3.68
C TYR A 119 1.88 -28.56 2.60
N THR A 120 2.01 -29.88 2.43
CA THR A 120 1.21 -30.62 1.46
C THR A 120 -0.27 -30.69 1.86
N LYS A 121 -0.57 -30.86 3.16
CA LYS A 121 -1.91 -31.21 3.65
C LYS A 121 -2.72 -30.03 4.18
N ASP A 122 -2.06 -28.99 4.67
CA ASP A 122 -2.66 -27.85 5.36
C ASP A 122 -2.56 -26.61 4.47
N ALA A 123 -3.72 -26.14 4.00
CA ALA A 123 -3.81 -25.01 3.08
C ALA A 123 -3.38 -23.68 3.73
N GLU A 124 -3.63 -23.49 5.03
CA GLU A 124 -3.26 -22.27 5.74
C GLU A 124 -1.75 -22.25 6.00
N TYR A 125 -1.17 -23.38 6.42
CA TYR A 125 0.28 -23.49 6.59
C TYR A 125 1.03 -23.32 5.26
N ARG A 126 0.47 -23.83 4.15
CA ARG A 126 1.01 -23.60 2.81
C ARG A 126 0.93 -22.13 2.40
N GLU A 127 -0.22 -21.47 2.63
CA GLU A 127 -0.39 -20.04 2.37
C GLU A 127 0.66 -19.22 3.14
N GLN A 128 0.86 -19.52 4.43
CA GLN A 128 1.88 -18.88 5.27
C GLN A 128 3.30 -19.13 4.76
N THR A 129 3.64 -20.38 4.44
CA THR A 129 4.98 -20.75 3.93
C THR A 129 5.28 -20.01 2.63
N ASN A 130 4.33 -20.01 1.70
CA ASN A 130 4.48 -19.34 0.41
C ASN A 130 4.54 -17.82 0.58
N TYR A 131 3.75 -17.26 1.50
CA TYR A 131 3.83 -15.86 1.87
C TYR A 131 5.25 -15.48 2.34
N TYR A 132 5.81 -16.22 3.30
CA TYR A 132 7.19 -15.99 3.76
C TYR A 132 8.23 -16.19 2.67
N PHE A 133 8.05 -17.19 1.80
CA PHE A 133 8.93 -17.41 0.66
C PHE A 133 8.96 -16.20 -0.29
N TYR A 134 7.79 -15.70 -0.72
CA TYR A 134 7.73 -14.57 -1.64
C TYR A 134 8.23 -13.27 -1.00
N GLN A 135 7.88 -13.03 0.28
CA GLN A 135 8.47 -11.94 1.06
C GLN A 135 10.01 -12.02 1.04
N ALA A 136 10.58 -13.21 1.30
CA ALA A 136 12.02 -13.41 1.32
C ALA A 136 12.68 -13.29 -0.06
N LYS A 137 12.05 -13.82 -1.11
CA LYS A 137 12.54 -13.80 -2.50
C LYS A 137 12.68 -12.36 -3.02
N PHE A 138 11.71 -11.52 -2.70
CA PHE A 138 11.67 -10.13 -3.16
C PHE A 138 12.22 -9.12 -2.14
N PHE A 139 12.71 -9.59 -1.00
CA PHE A 139 13.33 -8.72 0.00
C PHE A 139 14.56 -8.00 -0.60
N VAL A 140 14.62 -6.68 -0.40
CA VAL A 140 15.71 -5.85 -0.91
C VAL A 140 16.86 -5.85 0.10
N LYS A 141 17.93 -6.61 -0.18
CA LYS A 141 19.20 -6.49 0.54
C LYS A 141 20.14 -5.59 -0.23
N VAL A 142 20.41 -4.41 0.31
CA VAL A 142 21.29 -3.41 -0.31
C VAL A 142 22.75 -3.80 -0.09
N LYS A 143 23.51 -3.87 -1.18
CA LYS A 143 24.98 -3.97 -1.16
C LYS A 143 25.62 -2.59 -1.16
N THR A 144 25.17 -1.72 -2.08
CA THR A 144 25.62 -0.33 -2.18
C THR A 144 24.45 0.60 -2.48
N ILE A 145 24.51 1.80 -1.91
CA ILE A 145 23.70 2.93 -2.36
C ILE A 145 24.55 3.67 -3.39
N ASP A 146 24.11 3.60 -4.65
CA ASP A 146 24.89 4.09 -5.78
C ASP A 146 24.65 5.59 -5.98
N LYS A 147 23.40 6.05 -5.75
CA LYS A 147 23.02 7.47 -5.91
C LYS A 147 21.80 7.82 -5.08
N ILE A 148 21.82 9.00 -4.45
CA ILE A 148 20.65 9.60 -3.80
C ILE A 148 20.25 10.84 -4.60
N GLY A 149 19.09 10.78 -5.24
CA GLY A 149 18.50 11.87 -6.00
C GLY A 149 17.38 12.56 -5.25
N LYS A 150 16.81 13.62 -5.86
CA LYS A 150 15.62 14.28 -5.32
C LYS A 150 14.40 13.37 -5.53
N GLY A 151 13.94 12.73 -4.46
CA GLY A 151 12.76 11.85 -4.47
C GLY A 151 13.01 10.46 -5.06
N TYR A 152 14.27 10.04 -5.24
CA TYR A 152 14.60 8.68 -5.67
C TYR A 152 15.98 8.24 -5.18
N ILE A 153 16.23 6.94 -5.24
CA ILE A 153 17.52 6.31 -4.94
C ILE A 153 17.84 5.27 -6.01
N GLU A 154 19.13 5.11 -6.31
CA GLU A 154 19.65 3.99 -7.10
C GLU A 154 20.53 3.13 -6.19
N ILE A 155 20.33 1.82 -6.21
CA ILE A 155 21.06 0.86 -5.38
C ILE A 155 21.56 -0.31 -6.22
N THR A 156 22.58 -0.99 -5.72
CA THR A 156 22.93 -2.34 -6.12
C THR A 156 22.58 -3.30 -4.98
N ARG A 157 21.83 -4.36 -5.30
CA ARG A 157 21.45 -5.44 -4.38
C ARG A 157 22.62 -6.39 -4.12
N ASP A 158 22.48 -7.24 -3.11
CA ASP A 158 23.45 -8.30 -2.78
C ASP A 158 23.67 -9.31 -3.91
N ASN A 159 22.65 -9.54 -4.74
CA ASN A 159 22.70 -10.36 -5.95
C ASN A 159 23.33 -9.64 -7.17
N GLY A 160 23.71 -8.37 -7.05
CA GLY A 160 24.30 -7.56 -8.11
C GLY A 160 23.30 -6.83 -9.03
N GLU A 161 21.99 -7.05 -8.85
CA GLU A 161 20.94 -6.34 -9.57
C GLU A 161 20.90 -4.86 -9.16
N LYS A 162 20.68 -3.99 -10.14
CA LYS A 162 20.52 -2.54 -9.91
C LYS A 162 19.06 -2.17 -9.91
N LEU A 163 18.63 -1.45 -8.88
CA LEU A 163 17.26 -0.93 -8.76
C LEU A 163 17.25 0.58 -8.67
N LYS A 164 16.22 1.19 -9.25
CA LYS A 164 15.86 2.58 -9.03
C LYS A 164 14.52 2.63 -8.30
N LEU A 165 14.49 3.24 -7.13
CA LEU A 165 13.30 3.30 -6.28
C LEU A 165 12.93 4.77 -6.02
N THR A 166 11.63 5.08 -6.01
CA THR A 166 11.06 6.40 -5.77
C THR A 166 10.65 6.56 -4.32
N GLU A 167 10.92 7.72 -3.72
CA GLU A 167 10.55 8.02 -2.34
C GLU A 167 9.02 8.15 -2.20
N ILE A 168 8.46 7.49 -1.18
CA ILE A 168 7.05 7.57 -0.84
C ILE A 168 6.80 8.71 0.16
N PRO A 169 5.75 9.53 -0.05
CA PRO A 169 5.36 10.57 0.90
C PRO A 169 5.18 10.06 2.34
N ALA A 170 5.58 10.88 3.30
CA ALA A 170 5.51 10.57 4.74
C ALA A 170 4.14 10.07 5.21
N LYS A 171 3.07 10.66 4.66
CA LYS A 171 1.69 10.34 4.99
C LYS A 171 1.30 8.92 4.56
N GLU A 172 1.87 8.44 3.46
CA GLU A 172 1.60 7.11 2.90
C GLU A 172 2.50 6.02 3.51
N ALA A 173 3.66 6.41 4.07
CA ALA A 173 4.64 5.50 4.66
C ALA A 173 4.54 5.37 6.20
N ILE A 174 3.42 5.75 6.83
CA ILE A 174 3.33 5.86 8.29
C ILE A 174 3.54 4.53 9.03
N TYR A 175 3.14 3.40 8.43
CA TYR A 175 3.30 2.09 9.06
C TYR A 175 4.75 1.59 9.09
N HIS A 176 5.65 2.20 8.33
CA HIS A 176 7.10 1.97 8.46
C HIS A 176 7.73 2.90 9.51
N ASN A 177 6.92 3.72 10.18
CA ASN A 177 7.34 4.71 11.16
C ASN A 177 6.66 4.43 12.49
N ILE A 178 6.75 3.18 12.92
CA ILE A 178 6.21 2.71 14.18
C ILE A 178 7.29 2.08 15.04
N GLU A 179 7.10 2.12 16.35
CA GLU A 179 7.94 1.42 17.30
C GLU A 179 7.11 0.96 18.50
N LYS A 180 7.60 -0.08 19.18
CA LYS A 180 6.95 -0.60 20.39
C LYS A 180 7.81 -0.25 21.60
N ILE A 181 7.23 0.49 22.54
CA ILE A 181 7.90 0.94 23.77
C ILE A 181 7.06 0.48 24.94
N ASN A 182 7.64 -0.31 25.85
CA ASN A 182 6.95 -0.82 27.04
C ASN A 182 5.59 -1.49 26.76
N GLY A 183 5.46 -2.15 25.60
CA GLY A 183 4.21 -2.80 25.20
C GLY A 183 3.22 -1.92 24.44
N GLU A 184 3.46 -0.61 24.35
CA GLU A 184 2.62 0.32 23.61
C GLU A 184 3.19 0.66 22.23
N TRP A 185 2.30 0.78 21.24
CA TRP A 185 2.65 1.18 19.88
C TRP A 185 2.69 2.69 19.74
N TYR A 186 3.78 3.19 19.18
CA TYR A 186 4.00 4.59 18.87
C TYR A 186 4.15 4.81 17.38
N PHE A 187 3.60 5.92 16.89
CA PHE A 187 3.71 6.40 15.52
C PHE A 187 4.61 7.64 15.48
N ILE A 188 5.62 7.61 14.62
CA ILE A 188 6.67 8.62 14.50
C ILE A 188 6.30 9.61 13.39
N PHE A 189 6.18 10.89 13.74
CA PHE A 189 5.82 11.96 12.80
C PHE A 189 6.96 12.97 12.57
N ASP A 190 7.91 13.07 13.50
CA ASP A 190 9.04 13.99 13.35
C ASP A 190 9.96 13.55 12.21
N LYS A 191 10.21 14.51 11.30
CA LYS A 191 11.11 14.38 10.16
C LYS A 191 12.55 14.03 10.56
N LYS A 192 12.97 14.33 11.79
CA LYS A 192 14.34 14.06 12.28
C LYS A 192 14.59 12.60 12.61
N ILE A 193 13.54 11.86 12.98
CA ILE A 193 13.67 10.47 13.48
C ILE A 193 12.87 9.46 12.67
N ARG A 194 11.95 9.91 11.80
CA ARG A 194 11.20 9.01 10.92
C ARG A 194 12.08 8.42 9.80
N TYR A 195 11.78 7.19 9.43
CA TYR A 195 12.31 6.48 8.28
C TYR A 195 11.76 7.02 6.95
N LYS A 196 12.50 6.74 5.88
CA LYS A 196 12.10 7.01 4.49
C LYS A 196 11.80 5.69 3.79
N LYS A 197 10.65 5.61 3.12
CA LYS A 197 10.27 4.47 2.28
C LYS A 197 10.55 4.79 0.82
N PHE A 198 11.10 3.84 0.10
CA PHE A 198 11.27 3.88 -1.34
C PHE A 198 10.67 2.64 -1.99
N VAL A 199 10.04 2.78 -3.15
CA VAL A 199 9.47 1.66 -3.90
C VAL A 199 9.78 1.76 -5.40
N ASN A 200 9.80 0.64 -6.12
CA ASN A 200 9.83 0.64 -7.58
C ASN A 200 8.53 0.08 -8.16
N GLU A 201 8.43 0.11 -9.49
CA GLU A 201 7.27 -0.40 -10.23
C GLU A 201 7.01 -1.89 -9.96
N ASP A 202 8.05 -2.71 -9.79
CA ASP A 202 7.92 -4.15 -9.49
C ASP A 202 7.51 -4.48 -8.05
N GLY A 203 7.28 -3.46 -7.20
CA GLY A 203 6.89 -3.65 -5.81
C GLY A 203 8.05 -3.95 -4.85
N TYR A 204 9.30 -3.75 -5.26
CA TYR A 204 10.44 -3.78 -4.35
C TYR A 204 10.37 -2.60 -3.39
N GLU A 205 10.55 -2.85 -2.09
CA GLU A 205 10.54 -1.81 -1.06
C GLU A 205 11.90 -1.70 -0.36
N LEU A 206 12.30 -0.47 -0.07
CA LEU A 206 13.50 -0.16 0.71
C LEU A 206 13.18 0.88 1.79
N ILE A 207 13.54 0.58 3.02
CA ILE A 207 13.43 1.50 4.15
C ILE A 207 14.82 1.99 4.53
N LEU A 208 14.97 3.31 4.66
CA LEU A 208 16.20 3.97 5.10
C LEU A 208 15.98 4.75 6.38
N ASP A 209 16.99 4.73 7.24
CA ASP A 209 17.10 5.63 8.38
C ASP A 209 17.46 7.07 7.94
N GLN A 210 17.52 7.97 8.91
CA GLN A 210 17.88 9.38 8.73
C GLN A 210 19.30 9.58 8.16
N ASN A 211 20.20 8.60 8.33
CA ASN A 211 21.56 8.58 7.81
C ASN A 211 21.67 7.85 6.47
N ASN A 212 20.53 7.54 5.84
CA ASN A 212 20.42 6.75 4.62
C ASN A 212 20.99 5.32 4.76
N LYS A 213 20.97 4.73 5.95
CA LYS A 213 21.31 3.32 6.15
C LYS A 213 20.07 2.44 5.94
N PRO A 214 20.20 1.31 5.22
CA PRO A 214 19.11 0.33 5.10
C PRO A 214 18.67 -0.19 6.46
N VAL A 215 17.35 -0.27 6.66
CA VAL A 215 16.72 -0.78 7.87
C VAL A 215 16.07 -2.13 7.56
N TYR A 216 16.38 -3.13 8.38
CA TYR A 216 15.90 -4.51 8.23
C TYR A 216 15.12 -5.02 9.46
N ASP A 217 14.72 -4.12 10.35
CA ASP A 217 13.91 -4.47 11.51
C ASP A 217 12.52 -4.98 11.07
N PRO A 218 12.14 -6.23 11.41
CA PRO A 218 10.86 -6.84 11.03
C PRO A 218 9.62 -5.99 11.35
N VAL A 219 9.69 -5.11 12.35
CA VAL A 219 8.57 -4.25 12.74
C VAL A 219 8.29 -3.15 11.71
N VAL A 220 9.32 -2.66 11.03
CA VAL A 220 9.23 -1.45 10.17
C VAL A 220 9.52 -1.73 8.71
N VAL A 221 10.09 -2.89 8.37
CA VAL A 221 10.34 -3.26 6.97
C VAL A 221 9.07 -3.32 6.14
N GLY A 222 9.24 -3.13 4.84
CA GLY A 222 8.23 -3.37 3.83
C GLY A 222 7.73 -4.81 3.82
N THR A 223 6.48 -5.00 3.43
CA THR A 223 6.03 -6.28 2.88
C THR A 223 6.18 -6.25 1.37
N TYR A 224 6.53 -7.38 0.77
CA TYR A 224 6.37 -7.56 -0.66
C TYR A 224 4.91 -7.39 -1.05
N ASN A 225 4.65 -6.48 -1.97
CA ASN A 225 3.31 -6.29 -2.50
C ASN A 225 3.04 -7.35 -3.56
N PHE A 226 1.95 -8.10 -3.43
CA PHE A 226 1.56 -9.10 -4.43
C PHE A 226 1.02 -8.45 -5.73
N HIS A 227 0.89 -7.12 -5.74
CA HIS A 227 0.61 -6.34 -6.94
C HIS A 227 1.74 -5.34 -7.17
N THR A 228 2.20 -5.26 -8.43
CA THR A 228 3.21 -4.26 -8.85
C THR A 228 2.54 -2.90 -9.06
N TYR A 229 3.26 -1.81 -8.83
CA TYR A 229 2.78 -0.45 -9.03
C TYR A 229 2.99 -0.02 -10.48
N GLU A 230 2.14 -0.47 -11.40
CA GLU A 230 2.22 -0.03 -12.79
C GLU A 230 1.52 1.34 -12.92
N SER A 231 2.34 2.38 -12.73
CA SER A 231 1.98 3.81 -12.71
C SER A 231 1.35 4.31 -11.40
N MET A 232 2.09 5.18 -10.70
CA MET A 232 1.58 6.04 -9.62
C MET A 232 0.54 7.08 -10.10
N VAL A 233 0.00 6.93 -11.32
CA VAL A 233 -0.94 7.87 -11.93
C VAL A 233 -2.35 7.31 -11.80
N LYS A 234 -2.99 7.71 -10.69
CA LYS A 234 -4.44 7.81 -10.52
C LYS A 234 -5.23 6.52 -10.81
N ASN A 235 -5.41 5.65 -9.81
CA ASN A 235 -6.55 4.74 -9.87
C ASN A 235 -7.18 4.49 -8.49
N PRO A 236 -8.46 4.83 -8.26
CA PRO A 236 -9.18 4.48 -7.02
C PRO A 236 -9.43 2.96 -6.83
N ILE A 237 -8.95 2.11 -7.77
CA ILE A 237 -8.92 0.63 -7.67
C ILE A 237 -7.78 0.15 -6.71
N ASP A 238 -6.83 1.05 -6.41
CA ASP A 238 -5.66 0.92 -5.52
C ASP A 238 -5.97 0.25 -4.16
N PHE A 239 -7.11 0.54 -3.54
CA PHE A 239 -7.42 0.02 -2.20
C PHE A 239 -7.85 -1.47 -2.17
N VAL A 240 -8.46 -2.00 -3.24
CA VAL A 240 -9.04 -3.35 -3.25
C VAL A 240 -7.96 -4.41 -3.50
N SER A 241 -6.98 -4.09 -4.35
CA SER A 241 -5.85 -4.98 -4.67
C SER A 241 -4.86 -5.08 -3.50
N HIS A 242 -4.56 -3.97 -2.82
CA HIS A 242 -3.70 -3.94 -1.63
C HIS A 242 -4.36 -4.42 -0.33
N GLY A 243 -5.69 -4.52 -0.28
CA GLY A 243 -6.39 -5.10 0.87
C GLY A 243 -5.94 -6.54 1.17
N LYS A 244 -5.50 -7.29 0.14
CA LYS A 244 -4.92 -8.62 0.32
C LYS A 244 -3.55 -8.60 1.00
N ASP A 245 -2.67 -7.68 0.61
CA ASP A 245 -1.35 -7.53 1.21
C ASP A 245 -1.48 -7.21 2.71
N ILE A 246 -2.38 -6.28 3.05
CA ILE A 246 -2.70 -5.92 4.44
C ILE A 246 -3.28 -7.12 5.20
N ASN A 247 -4.16 -7.91 4.60
CA ASN A 247 -4.74 -9.09 5.24
C ASN A 247 -3.69 -10.19 5.51
N LEU A 248 -2.78 -10.44 4.56
CA LEU A 248 -1.69 -11.39 4.73
C LEU A 248 -0.72 -10.92 5.81
N TRP A 249 -0.37 -9.63 5.80
CA TRP A 249 0.44 -9.04 6.87
C TRP A 249 -0.25 -9.15 8.24
N LYS A 250 -1.55 -8.85 8.36
CA LYS A 250 -2.31 -9.03 9.61
C LYS A 250 -2.19 -10.46 10.13
N LYS A 251 -2.37 -11.45 9.25
CA LYS A 251 -2.23 -12.87 9.60
C LYS A 251 -0.81 -13.25 10.01
N TYR A 252 0.17 -12.97 9.16
CA TYR A 252 1.47 -13.63 9.19
C TYR A 252 2.65 -12.72 9.57
N GLY A 253 2.44 -11.40 9.67
CA GLY A 253 3.48 -10.41 9.92
C GLY A 253 4.34 -10.15 8.69
N THR A 254 5.49 -9.50 8.85
CA THR A 254 6.49 -9.27 7.79
C THR A 254 7.35 -10.51 7.51
N GLY A 255 7.30 -11.50 8.40
CA GLY A 255 8.08 -12.73 8.32
C GLY A 255 7.97 -13.58 9.60
N PRO A 256 8.64 -14.74 9.64
CA PRO A 256 8.66 -15.62 10.82
C PRO A 256 9.38 -15.02 12.04
N ASN A 257 10.15 -13.95 11.84
CA ASN A 257 10.85 -13.20 12.88
C ASN A 257 10.12 -11.90 13.28
N ASP A 258 8.92 -11.65 12.73
CA ASP A 258 8.09 -10.52 13.14
C ASP A 258 7.67 -10.70 14.62
N PRO A 259 8.06 -9.78 15.51
CA PRO A 259 7.79 -9.91 16.94
C PRO A 259 6.36 -9.53 17.33
N THR A 260 5.54 -9.07 16.37
CA THR A 260 4.18 -8.62 16.62
C THR A 260 3.20 -9.77 16.70
N THR A 261 2.17 -9.60 17.51
CA THR A 261 1.02 -10.51 17.53
C THR A 261 0.02 -10.15 16.44
N LYS A 262 -0.82 -11.10 16.05
CA LYS A 262 -1.92 -10.84 15.11
C LYS A 262 -2.86 -9.74 15.62
N GLU A 263 -3.20 -9.75 16.92
CA GLU A 263 -4.07 -8.74 17.52
C GLU A 263 -3.49 -7.33 17.41
N GLU A 264 -2.18 -7.18 17.62
CA GLU A 264 -1.49 -5.89 17.44
C GLU A 264 -1.56 -5.42 15.99
N ARG A 265 -1.29 -6.32 15.04
CA ARG A 265 -1.37 -6.01 13.60
C ARG A 265 -2.79 -5.65 13.17
N GLU A 266 -3.81 -6.31 13.71
CA GLU A 266 -5.21 -5.99 13.44
C GLU A 266 -5.58 -4.60 13.97
N LYS A 267 -5.08 -4.20 15.14
CA LYS A 267 -5.29 -2.86 15.72
C LYS A 267 -4.59 -1.77 14.92
N ILE A 268 -3.29 -1.91 14.65
CA ILE A 268 -2.53 -0.86 13.99
C ILE A 268 -2.80 -0.82 12.48
N GLY A 269 -3.06 -1.96 11.83
CA GLY A 269 -3.40 -2.02 10.41
C GLY A 269 -4.87 -1.80 10.09
N ASP A 270 -5.62 -1.17 11.00
CA ASP A 270 -7.00 -0.79 10.73
C ASP A 270 -7.07 0.22 9.56
N LEU A 271 -7.94 -0.07 8.59
CA LEU A 271 -8.02 0.72 7.37
C LEU A 271 -8.58 2.12 7.65
N PHE A 272 -9.52 2.24 8.59
CA PHE A 272 -10.10 3.53 8.97
C PHE A 272 -9.07 4.39 9.70
N LEU A 273 -8.29 3.79 10.61
CA LEU A 273 -7.17 4.46 11.27
C LEU A 273 -6.17 4.99 10.24
N GLY A 274 -5.71 4.15 9.31
CA GLY A 274 -4.78 4.56 8.25
C GLY A 274 -5.31 5.73 7.41
N TYR A 275 -6.57 5.65 6.99
CA TYR A 275 -7.23 6.73 6.24
C TYR A 275 -7.34 8.03 7.05
N LYS A 276 -7.71 7.94 8.34
CA LYS A 276 -7.78 9.11 9.22
C LYS A 276 -6.40 9.74 9.40
N ILE A 277 -5.34 8.96 9.59
CA ILE A 277 -3.97 9.47 9.73
C ILE A 277 -3.53 10.18 8.45
N GLN A 278 -3.71 9.55 7.28
CA GLN A 278 -3.31 10.10 5.99
C GLN A 278 -3.96 11.46 5.70
N ASN A 279 -5.27 11.57 5.93
CA ASN A 279 -6.04 12.79 5.63
C ASN A 279 -5.84 13.93 6.63
N ASN A 280 -5.33 13.63 7.83
CA ASN A 280 -5.09 14.60 8.88
C ASN A 280 -3.60 14.72 9.23
N TYR A 281 -2.72 14.26 8.35
CA TYR A 281 -1.30 14.05 8.67
C TYR A 281 -0.61 15.34 9.13
N ASP A 282 -0.87 16.46 8.45
CA ASP A 282 -0.26 17.74 8.81
C ASP A 282 -0.89 18.34 10.09
N GLU A 283 -2.20 18.17 10.30
CA GLU A 283 -2.88 18.55 11.54
C GLU A 283 -2.34 17.77 12.74
N ILE A 284 -2.14 16.44 12.61
CA ILE A 284 -1.53 15.59 13.63
C ILE A 284 -0.11 16.07 13.94
N ARG A 285 0.70 16.33 12.90
CA ARG A 285 2.08 16.83 13.09
C ARG A 285 2.08 18.18 13.81
N ASN A 286 1.17 19.08 13.46
CA ASN A 286 1.06 20.39 14.09
C ASN A 286 0.65 20.28 15.56
N GLU A 287 -0.31 19.40 15.88
CA GLU A 287 -0.73 19.12 17.25
C GLU A 287 0.43 18.52 18.08
N LEU A 288 1.15 17.54 17.54
CA LEU A 288 2.32 16.96 18.22
C LEU A 288 3.43 17.98 18.44
N LYS A 289 3.67 18.86 17.46
CA LYS A 289 4.63 19.96 17.59
C LYS A 289 4.21 20.94 18.70
N ALA A 290 2.92 21.27 18.81
CA ALA A 290 2.39 22.10 19.89
C ALA A 290 2.56 21.43 21.26
N ARG A 291 2.42 20.10 21.32
CA ARG A 291 2.69 19.27 22.50
C ARG A 291 4.18 19.01 22.77
N LYS A 292 5.09 19.49 21.91
CA LYS A 292 6.54 19.21 21.95
C LYS A 292 6.86 17.71 21.95
N LYS A 293 6.14 16.93 21.14
CA LYS A 293 6.30 15.49 20.96
C LYS A 293 6.71 15.16 19.53
N ASP A 294 7.53 14.13 19.38
CA ASP A 294 8.01 13.65 18.08
C ASP A 294 7.20 12.45 17.56
N LYS A 295 6.48 11.79 18.48
CA LYS A 295 5.67 10.58 18.28
C LYS A 295 4.44 10.59 19.17
N ALA A 296 3.44 9.78 18.81
CA ALA A 296 2.20 9.59 19.56
C ALA A 296 1.99 8.10 19.83
N SER A 297 1.54 7.72 21.01
CA SER A 297 1.02 6.35 21.21
C SER A 297 -0.28 6.16 20.39
N LEU A 298 -0.69 4.92 20.13
CA LEU A 298 -1.95 4.65 19.42
C LEU A 298 -3.14 5.35 20.10
N ASN A 299 -3.21 5.34 21.44
CA ASN A 299 -4.26 6.01 22.20
C ASN A 299 -4.19 7.53 22.03
N GLU A 300 -3.00 8.13 22.18
CA GLU A 300 -2.83 9.57 21.99
C GLU A 300 -3.17 9.99 20.55
N LEU A 301 -2.82 9.17 19.56
CA LEU A 301 -3.13 9.42 18.16
C LEU A 301 -4.64 9.42 17.92
N THR A 302 -5.38 8.50 18.54
CA THR A 302 -6.85 8.48 18.49
C THR A 302 -7.44 9.76 19.10
N GLU A 303 -6.96 10.18 20.27
CA GLU A 303 -7.41 11.44 20.91
C GLU A 303 -7.15 12.66 20.02
N ILE A 304 -5.97 12.73 19.38
CA ILE A 304 -5.62 13.81 18.45
C ILE A 304 -6.57 13.81 17.24
N LEU A 305 -6.85 12.63 16.67
CA LEU A 305 -7.77 12.50 15.54
C LEU A 305 -9.19 12.93 15.90
N GLU A 306 -9.71 12.55 17.07
CA GLU A 306 -11.02 12.98 17.57
C GLU A 306 -11.11 14.49 17.79
N LYS A 307 -10.05 15.08 18.34
CA LYS A 307 -9.93 16.54 18.49
C LYS A 307 -9.99 17.24 17.13
N ILE A 308 -9.20 16.78 16.15
CA ILE A 308 -9.17 17.35 14.80
C ILE A 308 -10.54 17.23 14.13
N GLU A 309 -11.20 16.07 14.27
CA GLU A 309 -12.53 15.82 13.71
C GLU A 309 -13.57 16.79 14.31
N THR A 310 -13.54 16.98 15.62
CA THR A 310 -14.41 17.92 16.36
C THR A 310 -14.17 19.36 15.91
N GLU A 311 -12.92 19.80 15.82
CA GLU A 311 -12.58 21.15 15.35
C GLU A 311 -13.06 21.40 13.91
N LYS A 312 -12.93 20.41 13.02
CA LYS A 312 -13.44 20.49 11.65
C LYS A 312 -14.97 20.62 11.61
N MET A 313 -15.68 19.87 12.45
CA MET A 313 -17.14 19.97 12.58
C MET A 313 -17.57 21.35 13.09
N VAL A 314 -16.93 21.86 14.14
CA VAL A 314 -17.23 23.19 14.71
C VAL A 314 -17.00 24.30 13.69
N LYS A 315 -15.87 24.27 12.96
CA LYS A 315 -15.58 25.24 11.89
C LYS A 315 -16.64 25.22 10.79
N LYS A 316 -17.11 24.03 10.39
CA LYS A 316 -18.17 23.89 9.39
C LYS A 316 -19.52 24.43 9.88
N ALA A 317 -19.86 24.19 11.15
CA ALA A 317 -21.07 24.74 11.76
C ALA A 317 -21.01 26.27 11.83
N LEU A 318 -19.89 26.85 12.27
CA LEU A 318 -19.69 28.30 12.33
C LEU A 318 -19.76 28.95 10.94
N LYS A 319 -19.22 28.31 9.89
CA LYS A 319 -19.35 28.80 8.51
C LYS A 319 -20.81 28.88 8.08
N ARG A 320 -21.60 27.82 8.35
CA ARG A 320 -23.03 27.79 8.03
C ARG A 320 -23.85 28.82 8.79
N VAL A 321 -23.54 29.07 10.06
CA VAL A 321 -24.24 30.11 10.85
C VAL A 321 -23.99 31.49 10.23
N LYS A 322 -22.74 31.81 9.87
CA LYS A 322 -22.42 33.08 9.21
C LYS A 322 -23.10 33.24 7.85
N GLU A 323 -23.14 32.17 7.05
CA GLU A 323 -23.85 32.17 5.76
C GLU A 323 -25.34 32.47 5.96
N ILE A 324 -25.98 31.95 7.03
CA ILE A 324 -27.38 32.25 7.34
C ILE A 324 -27.57 33.69 7.79
N GLU A 325 -26.64 34.25 8.59
CA GLU A 325 -26.71 35.63 9.08
C GLU A 325 -26.55 36.68 7.95
N GLU A 326 -25.97 36.29 6.81
CA GLU A 326 -25.75 37.15 5.65
C GLU A 326 -26.93 37.17 4.64
N TYR A 327 -27.96 36.33 4.83
CA TYR A 327 -29.20 36.27 4.01
C TYR A 327 -30.37 37.02 4.64
#